data_AF-A0A015I007-F1
#
_entry.id   AF-A0A015I007-F1
#
_cell.length_a   1.000
_cell.length_b   1.000
_cell.length_c   1.000
_cell.angle_alpha   90.00
_cell.angle_beta   90.00
_cell.angle_gamma   90.00
#
_symmetry.space_group_name_H-M   'P 1'
#
loop_
_entity.id
_entity.type
_entity.pdbx_description
1 polymer ?
#
loop_
_entity_poly.entity_id
_entity_poly.type
_entity_poly.pdbx_seq_one_letter_code
_entity_poly.pdbx_strand_id
1 'polypeptide(L)'
;MSFEEIESNNYLEYLKKNFKSWTSGNEQIDNFVQEMQLNNIKGHHDIIFEWIPYNQFYEIKETKKNDFITVYSAIWKDGPLCKIFWSDKRTRSSNNKEVALKCLHNSRNPIESLINEVKRYSVKKLGIKIYGISQNPDTNDYILVQYNFIVNCMSGNEKIDNFIQEMQLETSYSNIVFEWITYNQFYEIKETG
;
A
#
# COMPACT_ATOMS: atom_id res chain seq x y z
N MET A 1 -28.65 -12.92 15.50
CA MET A 1 -27.45 -12.44 14.81
C MET A 1 -26.96 -11.19 15.52
N SER A 2 -25.66 -11.09 15.79
CA SER A 2 -25.06 -9.87 16.36
C SER A 2 -24.96 -8.76 15.30
N PHE A 3 -24.78 -7.50 15.73
CA PHE A 3 -24.53 -6.37 14.84
C PHE A 3 -23.28 -6.62 13.95
N GLU A 4 -22.25 -7.22 14.53
CA GLU A 4 -21.01 -7.61 13.84
C GLU A 4 -21.26 -8.68 12.76
N GLU A 5 -22.13 -9.67 13.01
CA GLU A 5 -22.50 -10.69 12.02
C GLU A 5 -23.27 -10.09 10.82
N ILE A 6 -24.15 -9.12 11.08
CA ILE A 6 -24.92 -8.44 10.02
C ILE A 6 -24.00 -7.60 9.14
N GLU A 7 -23.07 -6.86 9.75
CA GLU A 7 -22.10 -6.01 9.05
C GLU A 7 -21.12 -6.83 8.19
N SER A 8 -20.64 -7.96 8.72
CA SER A 8 -19.82 -8.94 8.00
C SER A 8 -20.56 -9.53 6.78
N ASN A 9 -21.84 -9.87 6.94
CA ASN A 9 -22.66 -10.43 5.85
C ASN A 9 -22.93 -9.40 4.73
N ASN A 10 -23.25 -8.16 5.08
CA ASN A 10 -23.46 -7.08 4.11
C ASN A 10 -22.17 -6.77 3.32
N TYR A 11 -21.01 -6.80 3.99
CA TYR A 11 -19.73 -6.65 3.31
C TYR A 11 -19.44 -7.83 2.36
N LEU A 12 -19.67 -9.06 2.78
CA LEU A 12 -19.45 -10.23 1.94
C LEU A 12 -20.31 -10.19 0.66
N GLU A 13 -21.58 -9.78 0.76
CA GLU A 13 -22.45 -9.59 -0.40
C GLU A 13 -21.93 -8.49 -1.34
N TYR A 14 -21.45 -7.38 -0.79
CA TYR A 14 -20.85 -6.30 -1.59
C TYR A 14 -19.62 -6.79 -2.36
N LEU A 15 -18.71 -7.53 -1.71
CA LEU A 15 -17.53 -8.09 -2.38
C LEU A 15 -17.92 -9.02 -3.52
N LYS A 16 -18.84 -9.96 -3.26
CA LYS A 16 -19.34 -10.90 -4.27
C LYS A 16 -19.92 -10.21 -5.50
N LYS A 17 -20.62 -9.08 -5.32
CA LYS A 17 -21.17 -8.28 -6.42
C LYS A 17 -20.08 -7.58 -7.24
N ASN A 18 -18.95 -7.23 -6.63
CA ASN A 18 -17.91 -6.40 -7.25
C ASN A 18 -16.64 -7.16 -7.67
N PHE A 19 -16.50 -8.47 -7.38
CA PHE A 19 -15.32 -9.25 -7.80
C PHE A 19 -15.02 -9.15 -9.31
N LYS A 20 -16.05 -9.09 -10.15
CA LYS A 20 -15.89 -8.92 -11.60
C LYS A 20 -15.26 -7.58 -12.00
N SER A 21 -15.32 -6.56 -11.14
CA SER A 21 -14.78 -5.23 -11.41
C SER A 21 -13.31 -5.06 -10.98
N TRP A 22 -12.77 -5.98 -10.17
CA TRP A 22 -11.40 -5.95 -9.67
C TRP A 22 -10.55 -7.08 -10.26
N THR A 23 -10.73 -7.39 -11.55
CA THR A 23 -9.90 -8.37 -12.24
C THR A 23 -8.74 -7.68 -12.95
N SER A 24 -7.55 -8.23 -12.74
CA SER A 24 -6.32 -7.93 -13.46
C SER A 24 -6.19 -8.70 -14.76
N GLY A 25 -7.00 -9.74 -14.96
CA GLY A 25 -6.79 -10.75 -16.00
C GLY A 25 -5.72 -11.78 -15.64
N ASN A 26 -5.05 -11.66 -14.48
CA ASN A 26 -4.12 -12.64 -13.93
C ASN A 26 -4.76 -13.36 -12.74
N GLU A 27 -4.99 -14.67 -12.88
CA GLU A 27 -5.69 -15.49 -11.87
C GLU A 27 -5.00 -15.46 -10.50
N GLN A 28 -3.66 -15.46 -10.44
CA GLN A 28 -2.93 -15.46 -9.17
C GLN A 28 -3.13 -14.13 -8.41
N ILE A 29 -3.06 -13.01 -9.12
CA ILE A 29 -3.31 -11.69 -8.54
C ILE A 29 -4.77 -11.54 -8.12
N ASP A 30 -5.71 -11.97 -8.98
CA ASP A 30 -7.14 -11.87 -8.70
C ASP A 30 -7.54 -12.69 -7.47
N ASN A 31 -6.99 -13.90 -7.34
CA ASN A 31 -7.17 -14.74 -6.15
C ASN A 31 -6.57 -14.09 -4.89
N PHE A 32 -5.40 -13.48 -5.01
CA PHE A 32 -4.78 -12.79 -3.88
C PHE A 32 -5.55 -11.53 -3.44
N VAL A 33 -6.05 -10.73 -4.38
CA VAL A 33 -6.91 -9.57 -4.09
C VAL A 33 -8.17 -10.02 -3.32
N GLN A 34 -8.80 -11.12 -3.76
CA GLN A 34 -9.96 -11.68 -3.06
C GLN A 34 -9.60 -12.19 -1.66
N GLU A 35 -8.47 -12.89 -1.50
CA GLU A 35 -7.96 -13.33 -0.19
C GLU A 35 -7.83 -12.15 0.78
N MET A 36 -7.20 -11.06 0.33
CA MET A 36 -7.01 -9.84 1.13
C MET A 36 -8.35 -9.18 1.50
N GLN A 37 -9.28 -9.09 0.55
CA GLN A 37 -10.61 -8.52 0.79
C GLN A 37 -11.42 -9.31 1.84
N LEU A 38 -11.37 -10.64 1.76
CA LEU A 38 -12.03 -11.55 2.71
C LEU A 38 -11.41 -11.50 4.10
N ASN A 39 -10.07 -11.39 4.18
CA ASN A 39 -9.37 -11.23 5.47
C ASN A 39 -9.75 -9.92 6.17
N ASN A 40 -9.95 -8.83 5.41
CA ASN A 40 -10.38 -7.55 5.96
C ASN A 40 -11.79 -7.58 6.59
N ILE A 41 -12.66 -8.54 6.22
CA ILE A 41 -13.99 -8.73 6.86
C ILE A 41 -13.83 -9.01 8.35
N LYS A 42 -12.79 -9.77 8.72
CA LYS A 42 -12.55 -10.21 10.10
C LYS A 42 -11.85 -9.15 10.96
N GLY A 43 -11.24 -8.15 10.33
CA GLY A 43 -10.32 -7.22 10.98
C GLY A 43 -10.85 -5.80 11.22
N HIS A 44 -12.11 -5.51 10.90
CA HIS A 44 -12.68 -4.15 10.94
C HIS A 44 -11.81 -3.11 10.20
N HIS A 45 -11.25 -3.48 9.05
CA HIS A 45 -10.42 -2.55 8.28
C HIS A 45 -11.31 -1.62 7.44
N ASP A 46 -11.05 -0.32 7.54
CA ASP A 46 -11.84 0.71 6.85
C ASP A 46 -11.56 0.80 5.35
N ILE A 47 -10.47 0.18 4.89
CA ILE A 47 -9.96 0.28 3.51
C ILE A 47 -10.10 -1.09 2.82
N ILE A 48 -10.59 -1.06 1.59
CA ILE A 48 -10.66 -2.25 0.73
C ILE A 48 -9.34 -2.38 -0.03
N PHE A 49 -8.78 -3.59 -0.05
CA PHE A 49 -7.65 -3.92 -0.91
C PHE A 49 -8.16 -4.11 -2.35
N GLU A 50 -7.59 -3.39 -3.30
CA GLU A 50 -8.13 -3.35 -4.68
C GLU A 50 -7.09 -3.76 -5.73
N TRP A 51 -7.58 -4.34 -6.84
CA TRP A 51 -6.88 -4.19 -8.11
C TRP A 51 -7.21 -2.80 -8.67
N ILE A 52 -6.19 -2.00 -8.95
CA ILE A 52 -6.33 -0.61 -9.38
C ILE A 52 -5.81 -0.50 -10.81
N PRO A 53 -6.68 -0.18 -11.80
CA PRO A 53 -6.23 0.07 -13.16
C PRO A 53 -5.20 1.20 -13.20
N TYR A 54 -4.10 1.01 -13.93
CA TYR A 54 -2.99 1.97 -13.94
C TYR A 54 -3.40 3.37 -14.43
N ASN A 55 -4.40 3.45 -15.31
CA ASN A 55 -4.95 4.71 -15.80
C ASN A 55 -5.67 5.56 -14.73
N GLN A 56 -5.81 5.06 -13.50
CA GLN A 56 -6.30 5.83 -12.36
C GLN A 56 -5.22 6.74 -11.75
N PHE A 57 -3.95 6.53 -12.09
CA PHE A 57 -2.84 7.31 -11.57
C PHE A 57 -2.42 8.41 -12.54
N TYR A 58 -2.16 9.60 -12.02
CA TYR A 58 -1.62 10.73 -12.78
C TYR A 58 -0.60 11.52 -11.95
N GLU A 59 0.11 12.44 -12.59
CA GLU A 59 1.24 13.17 -12.00
C GLU A 59 2.32 12.24 -11.40
N ILE A 60 2.57 11.12 -12.07
CA ILE A 60 3.53 10.10 -11.63
C ILE A 60 4.96 10.68 -11.70
N LYS A 61 5.67 10.69 -10.58
CA LYS A 61 7.05 11.20 -10.45
C LYS A 61 7.91 10.19 -9.73
N GLU A 62 9.08 9.86 -10.30
CA GLU A 62 10.06 9.01 -9.61
C GLU A 62 10.56 9.73 -8.36
N THR A 63 10.42 9.10 -7.20
CA THR A 63 10.89 9.65 -5.92
C THR A 63 12.14 8.95 -5.44
N LYS A 64 12.26 7.64 -5.72
CA LYS A 64 13.41 6.85 -5.30
C LYS A 64 13.65 5.69 -6.25
N LYS A 65 14.93 5.40 -6.51
CA LYS A 65 15.35 4.25 -7.30
C LYS A 65 16.60 3.61 -6.72
N ASN A 66 16.61 2.28 -6.66
CA ASN A 66 17.79 1.46 -6.41
C ASN A 66 17.71 0.17 -7.26
N ASP A 67 18.68 -0.72 -7.08
CA ASP A 67 18.79 -1.95 -7.87
C ASP A 67 17.63 -2.94 -7.67
N PHE A 68 16.84 -2.80 -6.60
CA PHE A 68 15.78 -3.75 -6.24
C PHE A 68 14.38 -3.14 -6.27
N ILE A 69 14.27 -1.81 -6.18
CA ILE A 69 13.01 -1.11 -5.95
C ILE A 69 13.06 0.22 -6.69
N THR A 70 11.94 0.58 -7.33
CA THR A 70 11.67 1.96 -7.71
C THR A 70 10.35 2.39 -7.08
N VAL A 71 10.33 3.60 -6.56
CA VAL A 71 9.15 4.20 -5.96
C VAL A 71 8.83 5.47 -6.71
N TYR A 72 7.54 5.62 -7.04
CA TYR A 72 6.99 6.84 -7.61
C TYR A 72 5.97 7.42 -6.65
N SER A 73 5.89 8.75 -6.58
CA SER A 73 4.69 9.41 -6.08
C SER A 73 3.69 9.56 -7.24
N ALA A 74 2.41 9.44 -6.93
CA ALA A 74 1.35 9.64 -7.90
C ALA A 74 0.09 10.13 -7.21
N ILE A 75 -0.81 10.72 -8.00
CA ILE A 75 -2.16 11.02 -7.55
C ILE A 75 -3.10 9.93 -8.07
N TRP A 76 -3.75 9.23 -7.14
CA TRP A 76 -4.82 8.28 -7.42
C TRP A 76 -6.15 9.00 -7.52
N LYS A 77 -6.71 9.02 -8.72
CA LYS A 77 -8.05 9.56 -8.99
C LYS A 77 -9.11 8.80 -8.19
N ASP A 78 -10.04 9.53 -7.59
CA ASP A 78 -11.16 9.01 -6.76
C ASP A 78 -10.72 8.23 -5.49
N GLY A 79 -9.43 8.02 -5.28
CA GLY A 79 -8.86 7.46 -4.05
C GLY A 79 -9.37 6.05 -3.68
N PRO A 80 -9.04 5.57 -2.47
CA PRO A 80 -9.47 4.25 -1.99
C PRO A 80 -10.98 4.18 -1.74
N LEU A 81 -11.53 2.98 -1.91
CA LEU A 81 -12.84 2.65 -1.35
C LEU A 81 -12.74 2.52 0.17
N CYS A 82 -13.52 3.35 0.87
CA CYS A 82 -13.60 3.35 2.32
C CYS A 82 -15.02 3.02 2.80
N LYS A 83 -15.10 2.41 3.98
CA LYS A 83 -16.36 2.25 4.72
C LYS A 83 -16.72 3.58 5.39
N ILE A 84 -17.98 3.99 5.33
CA ILE A 84 -18.46 5.15 6.09
C ILE A 84 -18.80 4.67 7.51
N PHE A 85 -18.18 5.24 8.53
CA PHE A 85 -18.34 4.81 9.94
C PHE A 85 -19.79 4.75 10.45
N TRP A 86 -20.72 5.46 9.81
CA TRP A 86 -22.13 5.56 10.20
C TRP A 86 -23.09 4.87 9.22
N SER A 87 -22.57 4.15 8.22
CA SER A 87 -23.43 3.44 7.26
C SER A 87 -22.70 2.28 6.60
N ASP A 88 -23.43 1.19 6.29
CA ASP A 88 -22.94 0.08 5.46
C ASP A 88 -22.63 0.48 4.01
N LYS A 89 -22.79 1.76 3.67
CA LYS A 89 -22.41 2.31 2.37
C LYS A 89 -20.90 2.45 2.27
N ARG A 90 -20.40 2.02 1.12
CA ARG A 90 -18.99 2.07 0.75
C ARG A 90 -18.89 3.10 -0.35
N THR A 91 -18.07 4.12 -0.15
CA THR A 91 -17.89 5.19 -1.12
C THR A 91 -16.41 5.37 -1.41
N ARG A 92 -16.11 5.79 -2.63
CA ARG A 92 -14.80 6.38 -2.92
C ARG A 92 -14.65 7.60 -2.03
N SER A 93 -13.48 7.77 -1.42
CA SER A 93 -13.14 9.07 -0.85
C SER A 93 -13.15 10.03 -2.03
N SER A 94 -14.12 10.94 -2.12
CA SER A 94 -14.37 11.80 -3.29
C SER A 94 -13.22 12.78 -3.62
N ASN A 95 -12.06 12.57 -3.01
CA ASN A 95 -10.87 13.38 -3.13
C ASN A 95 -9.75 12.51 -3.69
N ASN A 96 -9.07 13.05 -4.70
CA ASN A 96 -7.84 12.48 -5.21
C ASN A 96 -6.85 12.24 -4.06
N LYS A 97 -6.17 11.11 -4.08
CA LYS A 97 -5.29 10.69 -2.99
C LYS A 97 -3.86 10.59 -3.48
N GLU A 98 -2.94 11.26 -2.80
CA GLU A 98 -1.51 11.04 -3.04
C GLU A 98 -1.11 9.65 -2.52
N VAL A 99 -0.44 8.89 -3.37
CA VAL A 99 -0.03 7.50 -3.13
C VAL A 99 1.40 7.28 -3.57
N ALA A 100 1.98 6.23 -3.00
CA ALA A 100 3.25 5.68 -3.42
C ALA A 100 3.01 4.44 -4.29
N LEU A 101 3.64 4.43 -5.46
CA LEU A 101 3.68 3.31 -6.39
C LEU A 101 5.05 2.64 -6.25
N LYS A 102 5.10 1.49 -5.56
CA LYS A 102 6.34 0.74 -5.32
C LYS A 102 6.44 -0.42 -6.30
N CYS A 103 7.44 -0.37 -7.18
CA CYS A 103 7.79 -1.42 -8.12
C CYS A 103 8.95 -2.25 -7.54
N LEU A 104 8.83 -3.58 -7.58
CA LEU A 104 9.87 -4.50 -7.13
C LEU A 104 10.60 -5.08 -8.35
N HIS A 105 11.92 -4.84 -8.43
CA HIS A 105 12.79 -5.29 -9.51
C HIS A 105 13.52 -6.59 -9.14
N ASN A 106 14.04 -7.28 -10.16
CA ASN A 106 15.01 -8.36 -10.03
C ASN A 106 14.56 -9.59 -9.22
N SER A 107 13.25 -9.85 -9.14
CA SER A 107 12.75 -11.12 -8.62
C SER A 107 12.54 -12.12 -9.75
N ARG A 108 12.91 -13.39 -9.51
CA ARG A 108 12.61 -14.50 -10.45
C ARG A 108 11.11 -14.73 -10.61
N ASN A 109 10.32 -14.32 -9.61
CA ASN A 109 8.88 -14.43 -9.59
C ASN A 109 8.25 -13.12 -9.04
N PRO A 110 7.89 -12.17 -9.92
CA PRO A 110 7.40 -10.84 -9.51
C PRO A 110 6.09 -10.89 -8.74
N ILE A 111 5.19 -11.79 -9.11
CA ILE A 111 3.89 -11.95 -8.43
C ILE A 111 4.11 -12.46 -7.00
N GLU A 112 4.92 -13.51 -6.83
CA GLU A 112 5.21 -14.06 -5.51
C GLU A 112 5.97 -13.06 -4.63
N SER A 113 6.94 -12.34 -5.18
CA SER A 113 7.68 -11.30 -4.46
C SER A 113 6.75 -10.20 -3.94
N LEU A 114 5.81 -9.75 -4.78
CA LEU A 114 4.81 -8.75 -4.41
C LEU A 114 3.87 -9.27 -3.32
N ILE A 115 3.34 -10.49 -3.46
CA ILE A 115 2.44 -11.11 -2.48
C ILE A 115 3.14 -11.27 -1.13
N ASN A 116 4.39 -11.74 -1.12
CA ASN A 116 5.17 -11.91 0.11
C ASN A 116 5.41 -10.57 0.81
N GLU A 117 5.67 -9.51 0.05
CA GLU A 117 5.83 -8.16 0.60
C GLU A 117 4.53 -7.65 1.24
N VAL A 118 3.37 -7.83 0.59
CA VAL A 118 2.07 -7.47 1.16
C VAL A 118 1.80 -8.25 2.46
N LYS A 119 2.01 -9.58 2.44
CA LYS A 119 1.80 -10.44 3.60
C LYS A 119 2.71 -10.06 4.77
N ARG A 120 3.96 -9.67 4.51
CA ARG A 120 4.90 -9.17 5.53
C ARG A 120 4.34 -7.96 6.28
N TYR A 121 3.75 -7.01 5.56
CA TYR A 121 3.16 -5.81 6.17
C TYR A 121 1.94 -6.15 7.06
N SER A 122 1.12 -7.12 6.65
CA SER A 122 0.01 -7.62 7.46
C SER A 122 0.47 -8.35 8.72
N VAL A 123 1.48 -9.23 8.61
CA VAL A 123 1.99 -10.03 9.74
C VAL A 123 2.69 -9.17 10.78
N LYS A 124 3.53 -8.22 10.34
CA LYS A 124 4.31 -7.37 11.25
C LYS A 124 3.52 -6.20 11.85
N LYS A 125 2.23 -6.04 11.50
CA LYS A 125 1.37 -4.90 11.90
C LYS A 125 2.08 -3.55 11.71
N LEU A 126 2.78 -3.38 10.58
CA LEU A 126 3.66 -2.24 10.35
C LEU A 126 2.94 -0.89 10.15
N GLY A 127 1.64 -0.81 10.44
CA GLY A 127 0.78 0.37 10.25
C GLY A 127 0.70 0.91 8.82
N ILE A 128 1.38 0.28 7.87
CA ILE A 128 1.39 0.66 6.46
C ILE A 128 0.02 0.37 5.87
N LYS A 129 -0.66 1.43 5.47
CA LYS A 129 -1.91 1.32 4.72
C LYS A 129 -1.58 0.97 3.27
N ILE A 130 -1.80 -0.28 2.91
CA ILE A 130 -1.73 -0.76 1.54
C ILE A 130 -3.12 -0.67 0.94
N TYR A 131 -3.20 -0.02 -0.20
CA TYR A 131 -4.46 0.18 -0.92
C TYR A 131 -4.73 -0.93 -1.92
N GLY A 132 -3.68 -1.50 -2.52
CA GLY A 132 -3.90 -2.49 -3.56
C GLY A 132 -2.70 -2.76 -4.44
N ILE A 133 -3.00 -3.36 -5.57
CA ILE A 133 -2.03 -3.72 -6.60
C ILE A 133 -2.45 -3.06 -7.92
N SER A 134 -1.46 -2.65 -8.70
CA SER A 134 -1.63 -2.25 -10.10
C SER A 134 -0.59 -2.96 -10.97
N GLN A 135 -0.64 -2.70 -12.27
CA GLN A 135 0.38 -3.15 -13.21
C GLN A 135 0.66 -2.05 -14.22
N ASN A 136 1.92 -1.72 -14.43
CA ASN A 136 2.33 -0.80 -15.47
C ASN A 136 2.05 -1.44 -16.84
N PRO A 137 1.23 -0.84 -17.72
CA PRO A 137 0.94 -1.40 -19.04
C PRO A 137 2.15 -1.39 -19.99
N ASP A 138 3.10 -0.49 -19.77
CA ASP A 138 4.27 -0.33 -20.64
C ASP A 138 5.39 -1.31 -20.28
N THR A 139 5.61 -1.56 -18.98
CA THR A 139 6.68 -2.44 -18.49
C THR A 139 6.19 -3.83 -18.06
N ASN A 140 4.87 -4.01 -17.88
CA ASN A 140 4.23 -5.17 -17.26
C ASN A 140 4.62 -5.42 -15.79
N ASP A 141 5.35 -4.48 -15.16
CA ASP A 141 5.73 -4.60 -13.75
C ASP A 141 4.50 -4.45 -12.85
N TYR A 142 4.38 -5.35 -11.87
CA TYR A 142 3.39 -5.20 -10.82
C TYR A 142 3.82 -4.14 -9.81
N ILE A 143 2.84 -3.38 -9.36
CA ILE A 143 3.02 -2.20 -8.51
C ILE A 143 2.24 -2.40 -7.23
N LEU A 144 2.91 -2.21 -6.10
CA LEU A 144 2.25 -2.08 -4.81
C LEU A 144 1.82 -0.63 -4.59
N VAL A 145 0.54 -0.42 -4.32
CA VAL A 145 -0.05 0.91 -4.09
C VAL A 145 -0.25 1.10 -2.59
N GLN A 146 0.45 2.07 -2.01
CA GLN A 146 0.45 2.29 -0.56
C GLN A 146 0.36 3.78 -0.20
N TYR A 147 0.04 4.05 1.06
CA TYR A 147 0.00 5.41 1.59
C TYR A 147 1.38 6.09 1.54
N ASN A 148 1.40 7.33 1.04
CA ASN A 148 2.62 8.04 0.64
C ASN A 148 3.59 8.40 1.78
N PHE A 149 3.14 8.35 3.04
CA PHE A 149 3.95 8.83 4.17
C PHE A 149 5.30 8.09 4.36
N ILE A 150 5.44 6.87 3.83
CA ILE A 150 6.61 6.00 4.10
C ILE A 150 7.72 6.15 3.07
N VAL A 151 7.47 6.77 1.91
CA VAL A 151 8.44 6.79 0.81
C VAL A 151 9.67 7.64 1.11
N ASN A 152 9.51 8.73 1.85
CA ASN A 152 10.62 9.63 2.16
C ASN A 152 11.60 9.06 3.19
N CYS A 153 11.25 7.96 3.86
CA CYS A 153 11.98 7.50 5.05
C CYS A 153 12.81 6.22 4.80
N MET A 154 12.67 5.58 3.63
CA MET A 154 13.41 4.36 3.34
C MET A 154 14.87 4.67 2.98
N SER A 155 15.80 3.92 3.57
CA SER A 155 17.23 3.88 3.25
C SER A 155 17.53 2.95 2.07
N GLY A 156 16.71 1.91 1.83
CA GLY A 156 17.00 0.85 0.87
C GLY A 156 17.79 -0.33 1.47
N ASN A 157 18.14 -0.25 2.75
CA ASN A 157 18.62 -1.38 3.54
C ASN A 157 17.46 -1.93 4.36
N GLU A 158 17.13 -3.21 4.17
CA GLU A 158 15.97 -3.84 4.80
C GLU A 158 15.95 -3.72 6.34
N LYS A 159 17.10 -3.84 7.01
CA LYS A 159 17.18 -3.75 8.47
C LYS A 159 16.92 -2.33 8.96
N ILE A 160 17.51 -1.34 8.30
CA ILE A 160 17.33 0.08 8.63
C ILE A 160 15.91 0.52 8.31
N ASP A 161 15.36 0.07 7.19
CA ASP A 161 13.98 0.38 6.79
C ASP A 161 12.97 -0.22 7.77
N ASN A 162 13.19 -1.44 8.26
CA ASN A 162 12.38 -2.02 9.33
C ASN A 162 12.47 -1.20 10.62
N PHE A 163 13.68 -0.77 11.01
CA PHE A 163 13.88 0.02 12.22
C PHE A 163 13.19 1.39 12.13
N ILE A 164 13.35 2.09 11.00
CA ILE A 164 12.66 3.38 10.77
C ILE A 164 11.14 3.19 10.83
N GLN A 165 10.63 2.11 10.23
CA GLN A 165 9.21 1.77 10.30
C GLN A 165 8.73 1.48 11.73
N GLU A 166 9.48 0.70 12.51
CA GLU A 166 9.18 0.43 13.93
C GLU A 166 9.12 1.74 14.74
N MET A 167 10.12 2.60 14.58
CA MET A 167 10.18 3.89 15.27
C MET A 167 9.02 4.84 14.89
N GLN A 168 8.62 4.86 13.61
CA GLN A 168 7.47 5.66 13.16
C GLN A 168 6.14 5.18 13.76
N LEU A 169 6.01 3.89 14.08
CA LEU A 169 4.80 3.34 14.72
C LEU A 169 4.71 3.76 16.18
N GLU A 170 5.83 3.67 16.90
CA GLU A 170 5.92 4.10 18.30
C GLU A 170 5.68 5.61 18.46
N THR A 171 6.05 6.39 17.45
CA THR A 171 5.90 7.85 17.45
C THR A 171 4.68 8.36 16.70
N SER A 172 3.74 7.50 16.35
CA SER A 172 2.50 7.88 15.63
C SER A 172 1.63 8.95 16.32
N TYR A 173 1.86 9.21 17.62
CA TYR A 173 1.20 10.27 18.40
C TYR A 173 2.05 11.54 18.59
N SER A 174 3.29 11.56 18.11
CA SER A 174 4.17 12.73 18.14
C SER A 174 4.41 13.24 16.71
N ASN A 175 4.69 14.53 16.55
CA ASN A 175 5.03 15.11 15.24
C ASN A 175 6.46 14.75 14.80
N ILE A 176 7.00 13.62 15.26
CA ILE A 176 8.38 13.20 15.00
C ILE A 176 8.36 12.25 13.80
N VAL A 177 9.07 12.62 12.73
CA VAL A 177 9.25 11.77 11.55
C VAL A 177 10.66 11.20 11.60
N PHE A 178 10.77 9.87 11.72
CA PHE A 178 12.04 9.18 11.52
C PHE A 178 12.27 8.99 10.04
N GLU A 179 13.38 9.50 9.52
CA GLU A 179 13.76 9.31 8.12
C GLU A 179 15.23 8.94 8.01
N TRP A 180 15.56 8.20 6.95
CA TRP A 180 16.95 7.97 6.58
C TRP A 180 17.51 9.22 5.92
N ILE A 181 18.46 9.87 6.58
CA ILE A 181 19.19 11.01 6.02
C ILE A 181 20.45 10.48 5.33
N THR A 182 20.56 10.73 4.03
CA THR A 182 21.74 10.34 3.27
C THR A 182 22.92 11.24 3.63
N TYR A 183 24.13 10.68 3.65
CA TYR A 183 25.35 11.42 3.97
C TYR A 183 25.53 12.68 3.11
N ASN A 184 25.04 12.67 1.88
CA ASN A 184 25.15 13.77 0.93
C ASN A 184 24.27 14.99 1.29
N GLN A 185 23.42 14.91 2.31
CA GLN A 185 22.60 16.03 2.79
C GLN A 185 23.34 16.92 3.82
N PHE A 186 24.53 16.52 4.28
CA PHE A 186 25.32 17.30 5.23
C PHE A 186 26.34 18.18 4.51
N TYR A 187 26.34 19.48 4.82
CA TYR A 187 27.24 20.47 4.20
C TYR A 187 28.60 20.57 4.88
N GLU A 188 28.65 20.38 6.20
CA GLU A 188 29.90 20.36 6.97
C GLU A 188 29.83 19.23 7.99
N ILE A 189 30.78 18.29 7.89
CA ILE A 189 30.97 17.23 8.88
C ILE A 189 32.34 17.47 9.49
N LYS A 190 32.35 17.75 10.79
CA LYS A 190 33.58 17.92 11.58
C LYS A 190 33.73 16.73 12.51
N GLU A 191 34.91 16.12 12.48
CA GLU A 191 35.25 15.05 13.41
C GLU A 191 35.44 15.65 14.80
N THR A 192 34.63 15.22 15.75
CA THR A 192 34.79 15.55 17.17
C THR A 192 35.36 14.32 17.86
N GLY A 193 36.63 14.42 18.28
CA GLY A 193 37.34 13.37 19.01
C GLY A 193 36.86 13.20 20.44
#